data_AF-A0A914M4Y7-F1
#
_entry.id   AF-A0A914M4Y7-F1
#
_cell.length_a   1.000
_cell.length_b   1.000
_cell.length_c   1.000
_cell.angle_alpha   90.00
_cell.angle_beta   90.00
_cell.angle_gamma   90.00
#
_symmetry.space_group_name_H-M   'P 1'
#
loop_
_entity.id
_entity.type
_entity.pdbx_description
1 polymer ?
#
loop_
_entity_poly.entity_id
_entity_poly.type
_entity_poly.pdbx_seq_one_letter_code
_entity_poly.pdbx_strand_id
1 'polypeptide(L)'
;MVDWHDVSTQKCGDWEMKEFTNNAIRFFSAVMNKYKGSPNIILEFWNEPGCDWKIVKKYHYTLLWAIRQIDPNFVAILGCPLTFENVKDPVYGTNIMHMLHFYPIWEPLPFTFTTKILDYAKDRNIGIFVSEYGDATVTPNAPIKPNEIKKFWEIMDSRKISYIKWALATTVEPWAPNIGMTLMLRTCNVNQIYQDSCLSDSGKLLKQHMWSLNSGNTGC
;
A
#
# COMPACT_ATOMS: atom_id res chain seq x y z
N MET A 1 7.21 2.45 6.95
CA MET A 1 6.92 3.04 5.64
C MET A 1 6.52 4.49 5.87
N VAL A 2 6.97 5.41 5.01
CA VAL A 2 6.54 6.81 5.01
C VAL A 2 5.79 7.03 3.71
N ASP A 3 4.51 7.32 3.82
CA ASP A 3 3.58 7.38 2.70
C ASP A 3 3.06 8.82 2.48
N TRP A 4 3.15 9.27 1.23
CA TRP A 4 2.48 10.48 0.76
C TRP A 4 1.04 10.14 0.36
N HIS A 5 0.18 10.18 1.37
CA HIS A 5 -1.19 9.65 1.34
C HIS A 5 -2.21 10.55 0.62
N ASP A 6 -1.97 10.85 -0.66
CA ASP A 6 -2.97 11.47 -1.56
C ASP A 6 -3.86 10.40 -2.21
N VAL A 7 -5.17 10.64 -2.22
CA VAL A 7 -6.20 9.68 -2.69
C VAL A 7 -6.95 10.25 -3.88
N SER A 8 -6.42 10.10 -5.09
CA SER A 8 -7.06 10.45 -6.38
C SER A 8 -7.63 11.88 -6.49
N THR A 9 -7.35 12.77 -5.54
CA THR A 9 -7.84 14.14 -5.46
C THR A 9 -7.01 15.11 -6.29
N GLN A 10 -5.82 14.68 -6.69
CA GLN A 10 -4.88 15.52 -7.42
C GLN A 10 -5.40 15.86 -8.83
N LYS A 11 -5.43 17.16 -9.13
CA LYS A 11 -5.58 17.64 -10.50
C LYS A 11 -4.28 17.42 -11.27
N CYS A 12 -4.40 16.90 -12.48
CA CYS A 12 -3.26 16.47 -13.29
C CYS A 12 -2.76 17.54 -14.27
N GLY A 13 -3.11 18.81 -14.06
CA GLY A 13 -2.60 19.91 -14.87
C GLY A 13 -1.11 20.16 -14.61
N ASP A 14 -0.42 20.77 -15.57
CA ASP A 14 1.04 20.96 -15.50
C ASP A 14 1.46 21.75 -14.26
N TRP A 15 0.71 22.80 -13.90
CA TRP A 15 0.99 23.63 -12.74
C TRP A 15 0.74 22.86 -11.43
N GLU A 16 -0.39 22.17 -11.32
CA GLU A 16 -0.77 21.39 -10.16
C GLU A 16 0.22 20.23 -9.92
N MET A 17 0.61 19.52 -10.99
CA MET A 17 1.61 18.45 -10.89
C MET A 17 2.99 18.98 -10.54
N LYS A 18 3.37 20.17 -11.03
CA LYS A 18 4.63 20.80 -10.63
C LYS A 18 4.63 21.12 -9.13
N GLU A 19 3.55 21.71 -8.62
CA GLU A 19 3.42 22.02 -7.19
C GLU A 19 3.41 20.75 -6.33
N PHE A 20 2.60 19.76 -6.71
CA PHE A 20 2.52 18.46 -6.03
C PHE A 20 3.88 17.76 -5.98
N THR A 21 4.61 17.71 -7.10
CA THR A 21 5.96 17.14 -7.18
C THR A 21 6.94 17.88 -6.26
N ASN A 22 6.93 19.21 -6.27
CA ASN A 22 7.82 20.01 -5.44
C ASN A 22 7.54 19.83 -3.94
N ASN A 23 6.27 19.74 -3.55
CA ASN A 23 5.86 19.49 -2.17
C ASN A 23 6.29 18.10 -1.69
N ALA A 24 6.08 17.07 -2.52
CA ALA A 24 6.56 15.72 -2.23
C ALA A 24 8.09 15.66 -2.11
N ILE A 25 8.83 16.29 -3.03
CA ILE A 25 10.31 16.37 -2.96
C ILE A 25 10.74 17.03 -1.66
N ARG A 26 10.12 18.15 -1.27
CA ARG A 26 10.44 18.85 -0.02
C ARG A 26 10.21 17.94 1.20
N PHE A 27 9.07 17.26 1.24
CA PHE A 27 8.72 16.35 2.32
C PHE A 27 9.69 15.15 2.42
N PHE A 28 9.86 14.39 1.32
CA PHE A 28 10.74 13.23 1.32
C PHE A 28 12.22 13.60 1.51
N SER A 29 12.64 14.78 1.04
CA SER A 29 13.99 15.27 1.33
C SER A 29 14.18 15.53 2.82
N ALA A 30 13.19 16.08 3.52
CA ALA A 30 13.27 16.28 4.97
C ALA A 30 13.35 14.94 5.72
N VAL A 31 12.56 13.95 5.29
CA VAL A 31 12.60 12.57 5.84
C VAL A 31 13.97 11.94 5.61
N MET A 32 14.47 11.95 4.37
CA MET A 32 15.73 11.29 4.03
C MET A 32 16.96 12.00 4.57
N ASN A 33 16.96 13.33 4.71
CA ASN A 33 18.04 14.01 5.41
C ASN A 33 18.16 13.58 6.87
N LYS A 34 17.04 13.21 7.51
CA LYS A 34 17.03 12.73 8.90
C LYS A 34 17.39 11.25 9.01
N TYR A 35 16.94 10.42 8.06
CA TYR A 35 16.99 8.96 8.20
C TYR A 35 17.82 8.21 7.13
N LYS A 36 18.56 8.90 6.26
CA LYS A 36 19.45 8.27 5.26
C LYS A 36 20.34 7.17 5.87
N GLY A 37 20.53 6.09 5.12
CA GLY A 37 21.29 4.91 5.57
C GLY A 37 20.54 4.01 6.57
N SER A 38 19.33 4.36 7.01
CA SER A 38 18.53 3.49 7.86
C SER A 38 17.89 2.37 7.03
N PRO A 39 18.10 1.09 7.36
CA PRO A 39 17.55 -0.03 6.58
C PRO A 39 16.02 -0.17 6.72
N ASN A 40 15.40 0.55 7.64
CA ASN A 40 13.98 0.43 7.96
C ASN A 40 13.08 1.44 7.22
N ILE A 41 13.66 2.33 6.41
CA ILE A 41 12.89 3.35 5.69
C ILE A 41 12.51 2.84 4.30
N ILE A 42 11.20 2.80 4.07
CA ILE A 42 10.58 2.56 2.76
C ILE A 42 9.71 3.79 2.49
N LEU A 43 9.86 4.39 1.31
CA LEU A 43 9.10 5.57 0.91
C LEU A 43 8.02 5.18 -0.10
N GLU A 44 6.78 5.53 0.16
CA GLU A 44 5.69 5.40 -0.80
C GLU A 44 5.35 6.77 -1.38
N PHE A 45 5.61 6.97 -2.67
CA PHE A 45 5.62 8.29 -3.28
C PHE A 45 4.23 8.87 -3.56
N TRP A 46 3.22 8.02 -3.70
CA TRP A 46 1.85 8.43 -3.93
C TRP A 46 0.93 7.25 -3.65
N ASN A 47 0.10 7.36 -2.62
CA ASN A 47 -0.81 6.29 -2.20
C ASN A 47 -1.76 5.85 -3.33
N GLU A 48 -2.63 6.73 -3.87
CA GLU A 48 -3.56 6.35 -4.94
C GLU A 48 -3.59 7.39 -6.06
N PRO A 49 -2.73 7.26 -7.10
CA PRO A 49 -2.70 8.21 -8.20
C PRO A 49 -4.00 8.20 -9.03
N GLY A 50 -4.59 9.38 -9.21
CA GLY A 50 -5.77 9.61 -10.07
C GLY A 50 -5.45 10.10 -11.50
N CYS A 51 -4.17 10.19 -11.87
CA CYS A 51 -3.72 10.76 -13.14
C CYS A 51 -3.36 9.70 -14.19
N ASP A 52 -3.29 10.13 -15.45
CA ASP A 52 -2.75 9.32 -16.55
C ASP A 52 -1.35 8.78 -16.21
N TRP A 53 -1.08 7.53 -16.61
CA TRP A 53 0.17 6.84 -16.25
C TRP A 53 1.41 7.61 -16.71
N LYS A 54 1.39 8.31 -17.85
CA LYS A 54 2.54 9.11 -18.31
C LYS A 54 2.88 10.24 -17.35
N ILE A 55 1.86 10.88 -16.76
CA ILE A 55 2.02 11.95 -15.77
C ILE A 55 2.58 11.37 -14.47
N VAL A 56 1.99 10.26 -13.99
CA VAL A 56 2.44 9.56 -12.78
C VAL A 56 3.88 9.05 -12.92
N LYS A 57 4.24 8.48 -14.08
CA LYS A 57 5.59 8.01 -14.37
C LYS A 57 6.61 9.14 -14.34
N LYS A 58 6.26 10.31 -14.89
CA LYS A 58 7.11 11.52 -14.84
C LYS A 58 7.31 12.01 -13.40
N TYR A 59 6.25 12.01 -12.59
CA TYR A 59 6.32 12.34 -11.17
C TYR A 59 7.29 11.41 -10.42
N HIS A 60 7.15 10.09 -10.60
CA HIS A 60 8.01 9.09 -9.96
C HIS A 60 9.47 9.22 -10.36
N TYR A 61 9.78 9.39 -11.65
CA TYR A 61 11.16 9.60 -12.09
C TYR A 61 11.78 10.87 -11.48
N THR A 62 10.98 11.94 -11.37
CA THR A 62 11.46 13.22 -10.80
C THR A 62 11.79 13.07 -9.31
N LEU A 63 10.91 12.40 -8.54
CA LEU A 63 11.16 12.10 -7.13
C LEU A 63 12.34 11.14 -6.93
N LEU A 64 12.39 10.04 -7.69
CA LEU A 64 13.51 9.10 -7.63
C LEU A 64 14.83 9.83 -7.88
N TRP A 65 14.89 10.68 -8.90
CA TRP A 65 16.10 11.44 -9.21
C TRP A 65 16.51 12.35 -8.04
N ALA A 66 15.57 13.11 -7.48
CA ALA A 66 15.84 14.06 -6.40
C ALA A 66 16.24 13.36 -5.10
N ILE A 67 15.46 12.36 -4.66
CA ILE A 67 15.69 11.69 -3.37
C ILE A 67 16.92 10.79 -3.42
N ARG A 68 17.26 10.21 -4.58
CA ARG A 68 18.51 9.45 -4.74
C ARG A 68 19.78 10.30 -4.64
N GLN A 69 19.69 11.62 -4.78
CA GLN A 69 20.83 12.49 -4.46
C GLN A 69 21.16 12.49 -2.96
N ILE A 70 20.20 12.13 -2.11
CA ILE A 70 20.35 12.10 -0.65
C ILE A 70 20.76 10.69 -0.19
N ASP A 71 20.07 9.67 -0.70
CA ASP A 71 20.38 8.27 -0.45
C ASP A 71 20.12 7.47 -1.74
N PRO A 72 21.14 6.89 -2.41
CA PRO A 72 20.92 6.18 -3.66
C PRO A 72 20.21 4.82 -3.48
N ASN A 73 20.13 4.29 -2.26
CA ASN A 73 19.76 2.91 -1.98
C ASN A 73 18.43 2.74 -1.25
N PHE A 74 17.69 3.80 -0.91
CA PHE A 74 16.38 3.65 -0.27
C PHE A 74 15.42 2.81 -1.13
N VAL A 75 14.47 2.16 -0.48
CA VAL A 75 13.42 1.40 -1.16
C VAL A 75 12.25 2.32 -1.44
N ALA A 76 11.86 2.42 -2.72
CA ALA A 76 10.72 3.20 -3.18
C ALA A 76 9.55 2.28 -3.54
N ILE A 77 8.36 2.58 -3.02
CA ILE A 77 7.07 2.06 -3.49
C ILE A 77 6.44 3.15 -4.34
N LEU A 78 6.10 2.80 -5.59
CA LEU A 78 5.57 3.73 -6.57
C LEU A 78 4.08 3.46 -6.77
N GLY A 79 3.25 4.44 -6.40
CA GLY A 79 1.82 4.43 -6.70
C GLY A 79 1.56 4.17 -8.17
N CYS A 80 0.74 3.16 -8.47
CA CYS A 80 0.36 2.83 -9.83
C CYS A 80 -1.01 2.15 -9.79
N PRO A 81 -2.01 2.65 -10.56
CA PRO A 81 -3.20 1.85 -10.81
C PRO A 81 -2.73 0.57 -11.52
N LEU A 82 -2.78 -0.59 -10.86
CA LEU A 82 -2.17 -1.80 -11.40
C LEU A 82 -3.03 -2.37 -12.54
N THR A 83 -2.82 -1.86 -13.75
CA THR A 83 -3.40 -2.35 -15.00
C THR A 83 -2.34 -3.12 -15.79
N PHE A 84 -2.76 -3.98 -16.72
CA PHE A 84 -1.84 -4.64 -17.66
C PHE A 84 -1.02 -3.66 -18.48
N GLU A 85 -1.56 -2.48 -18.76
CA GLU A 85 -0.87 -1.44 -19.52
C GLU A 85 0.28 -0.85 -18.70
N ASN A 86 0.04 -0.57 -17.42
CA ASN A 86 1.05 0.07 -16.58
C ASN A 86 2.21 -0.88 -16.24
N VAL A 87 1.94 -2.18 -16.05
CA VAL A 87 3.01 -3.17 -15.83
C VAL A 87 3.81 -3.50 -17.09
N LYS A 88 3.31 -3.16 -18.30
CA LYS A 88 4.06 -3.30 -19.56
C LYS A 88 5.09 -2.18 -19.74
N ASP A 89 4.85 -1.02 -19.14
CA ASP A 89 5.74 0.14 -19.19
C ASP A 89 6.01 0.68 -17.77
N PRO A 90 6.66 -0.12 -16.89
CA PRO A 90 6.92 0.27 -15.53
C PRO A 90 7.98 1.37 -15.44
N VAL A 91 8.06 2.02 -14.28
CA VAL A 91 9.26 2.77 -13.89
C VAL A 91 10.40 1.77 -13.64
N TYR A 92 11.54 1.97 -14.29
CA TYR A 92 12.71 1.10 -14.14
C TYR A 92 13.75 1.70 -13.19
N GLY A 93 14.47 0.83 -12.48
CA GLY A 93 15.59 1.18 -11.61
C GLY A 93 15.83 0.13 -10.52
N THR A 94 16.71 0.45 -9.58
CA THR A 94 17.05 -0.41 -8.42
C THR A 94 16.17 -0.08 -7.22
N ASN A 95 15.92 -1.04 -6.33
CA ASN A 95 15.17 -0.82 -5.07
C ASN A 95 13.81 -0.11 -5.29
N ILE A 96 13.12 -0.45 -6.38
CA ILE A 96 11.79 0.04 -6.73
C ILE A 96 10.82 -1.13 -6.68
N MET A 97 9.65 -0.88 -6.09
CA MET A 97 8.47 -1.72 -6.18
C MET A 97 7.28 -0.89 -6.65
N HIS A 98 6.35 -1.52 -7.36
CA HIS A 98 5.10 -0.91 -7.78
C HIS A 98 3.99 -1.30 -6.81
N MET A 99 3.18 -0.32 -6.43
CA MET A 99 2.08 -0.50 -5.50
C MET A 99 0.94 -1.30 -6.13
N LEU A 100 0.26 -2.09 -5.30
CA LEU A 100 -1.07 -2.63 -5.54
C LEU A 100 -1.93 -2.42 -4.29
N HIS A 101 -3.14 -1.89 -4.43
CA HIS A 101 -4.15 -1.93 -3.37
C HIS A 101 -5.14 -3.06 -3.62
N PHE A 102 -5.57 -3.73 -2.55
CA PHE A 102 -6.53 -4.84 -2.66
C PHE A 102 -7.67 -4.73 -1.66
N TYR A 103 -8.90 -4.70 -2.16
CA TYR A 103 -10.12 -4.77 -1.37
C TYR A 103 -11.03 -5.85 -1.97
N PRO A 104 -11.59 -6.77 -1.17
CA PRO A 104 -12.49 -7.79 -1.68
C PRO A 104 -13.75 -7.11 -2.24
N ILE A 105 -14.05 -7.39 -3.51
CA ILE A 105 -15.11 -6.75 -4.31
C ILE A 105 -14.84 -5.26 -4.58
N TRP A 106 -13.91 -5.04 -5.51
CA TRP A 106 -13.85 -3.84 -6.33
C TRP A 106 -14.41 -4.23 -7.71
N GLU A 107 -15.66 -3.87 -8.02
CA GLU A 107 -16.13 -3.93 -9.41
C GLU A 107 -15.30 -2.91 -10.19
N PRO A 108 -14.36 -3.36 -11.05
CA PRO A 108 -14.70 -4.18 -12.22
C PRO A 108 -13.81 -5.42 -12.45
N LEU A 109 -12.90 -5.79 -11.54
CA LEU A 109 -11.88 -6.80 -11.83
C LEU A 109 -11.87 -7.95 -10.81
N PRO A 110 -12.16 -9.19 -11.23
CA PRO A 110 -12.11 -10.35 -10.35
C PRO A 110 -10.68 -10.57 -9.84
N PHE A 111 -10.51 -11.15 -8.66
CA PHE A 111 -9.20 -11.43 -8.06
C PHE A 111 -8.26 -12.24 -8.99
N THR A 112 -8.83 -13.04 -9.90
CA THR A 112 -8.09 -13.72 -10.97
C THR A 112 -7.31 -12.77 -11.88
N PHE A 113 -7.84 -11.57 -12.15
CA PHE A 113 -7.12 -10.53 -12.91
C PHE A 113 -5.90 -10.04 -12.15
N THR A 114 -6.04 -9.74 -10.85
CA THR A 114 -4.93 -9.38 -9.98
C THR A 114 -3.84 -10.46 -10.01
N THR A 115 -4.21 -11.74 -9.88
CA THR A 115 -3.22 -12.84 -9.93
C THR A 115 -2.46 -12.89 -11.26
N LYS A 116 -3.11 -12.64 -12.40
CA LYS A 116 -2.44 -12.63 -13.71
C LYS A 116 -1.46 -11.46 -13.84
N ILE A 117 -1.75 -10.30 -13.26
CA ILE A 117 -0.81 -9.18 -13.26
C ILE A 117 0.40 -9.51 -12.37
N LEU A 118 0.17 -10.11 -11.21
CA LEU A 118 1.27 -10.53 -10.32
C LEU A 118 2.20 -11.54 -11.01
N ASP A 119 1.65 -12.50 -11.75
CA ASP A 119 2.45 -13.45 -12.53
C ASP A 119 3.21 -12.75 -13.66
N TYR A 120 2.56 -11.82 -14.38
CA TYR A 120 3.20 -11.03 -15.42
C TYR A 120 4.38 -10.20 -14.89
N ALA A 121 4.21 -9.57 -13.72
CA ALA A 121 5.23 -8.78 -13.06
C ALA A 121 6.40 -9.66 -12.61
N LYS A 122 6.11 -10.81 -12.00
CA LYS A 122 7.11 -11.80 -11.58
C LYS A 122 7.97 -12.27 -12.76
N ASP A 123 7.34 -12.63 -13.87
CA ASP A 123 8.05 -13.11 -15.08
C ASP A 123 8.98 -12.05 -15.70
N ARG A 124 8.80 -10.77 -15.33
CA ARG A 124 9.60 -9.64 -15.80
C ARG A 124 10.47 -9.01 -14.72
N ASN A 125 10.57 -9.66 -13.56
CA ASN A 125 11.34 -9.17 -12.42
C ASN A 125 10.91 -7.74 -11.98
N ILE A 126 9.60 -7.47 -12.04
CA ILE A 126 8.99 -6.23 -11.55
C ILE A 126 8.59 -6.47 -10.10
N GLY A 127 9.17 -5.69 -9.18
CA GLY A 127 8.83 -5.77 -7.75
C GLY A 127 7.42 -5.25 -7.49
N ILE A 128 6.60 -6.02 -6.78
CA ILE A 128 5.25 -5.62 -6.37
C ILE A 128 5.19 -5.58 -4.85
N PHE A 129 4.53 -4.56 -4.31
CA PHE A 129 4.25 -4.42 -2.88
C PHE A 129 2.79 -4.03 -2.69
N VAL A 130 2.08 -4.71 -1.79
CA VAL A 130 0.71 -4.32 -1.44
C VAL A 130 0.74 -3.35 -0.26
N SER A 131 0.85 -2.05 -0.53
CA SER A 131 0.96 -1.04 0.54
C SER A 131 -0.35 -0.82 1.29
N GLU A 132 -1.46 -1.29 0.72
CA GLU A 132 -2.75 -1.25 1.38
C GLU A 132 -3.64 -2.43 0.97
N TYR A 133 -4.24 -3.09 1.95
CA TYR A 133 -5.36 -3.98 1.69
C TYR A 133 -6.45 -3.90 2.76
N GLY A 134 -7.66 -4.24 2.35
CA GLY A 134 -8.86 -4.23 3.16
C GLY A 134 -9.52 -5.61 3.26
N ASP A 135 -10.31 -5.86 4.31
CA ASP A 135 -11.05 -7.13 4.48
C ASP A 135 -12.51 -7.05 4.05
N ALA A 136 -12.99 -5.86 3.69
CA ALA A 136 -14.33 -5.62 3.17
C ALA A 136 -14.23 -4.76 1.90
N THR A 137 -15.35 -4.55 1.24
CA THR A 137 -15.44 -3.64 0.10
C THR A 137 -15.27 -2.19 0.58
N VAL A 138 -14.97 -1.26 -0.33
CA VAL A 138 -14.94 0.19 -0.04
C VAL A 138 -16.34 0.79 0.22
N THR A 139 -17.39 -0.02 0.15
CA THR A 139 -18.76 0.40 0.42
C THR A 139 -18.99 0.56 1.92
N PRO A 140 -19.62 1.67 2.37
CA PRO A 140 -19.98 1.83 3.77
C PRO A 140 -20.75 0.63 4.33
N ASN A 141 -20.36 0.16 5.52
CA ASN A 141 -20.97 -0.98 6.23
C ASN A 141 -20.84 -2.35 5.53
N ALA A 142 -19.94 -2.50 4.56
CA ALA A 142 -19.67 -3.81 3.98
C ALA A 142 -19.16 -4.80 5.05
N PRO A 143 -19.72 -6.03 5.13
CA PRO A 143 -19.22 -7.05 6.04
C PRO A 143 -17.83 -7.51 5.57
N ILE A 144 -16.98 -7.90 6.51
CA ILE A 144 -15.69 -8.51 6.18
C ILE A 144 -15.89 -9.80 5.38
N LYS A 145 -14.89 -10.16 4.57
CA LYS A 145 -14.85 -11.34 3.70
C LYS A 145 -13.67 -12.24 4.09
N PRO A 146 -13.73 -12.95 5.23
CA PRO A 146 -12.58 -13.72 5.75
C PRO A 146 -12.04 -14.76 4.77
N ASN A 147 -12.93 -15.42 4.01
CA ASN A 147 -12.50 -16.44 3.03
C ASN A 147 -11.73 -15.83 1.87
N GLU A 148 -12.09 -14.64 1.40
CA GLU A 148 -11.36 -13.96 0.32
C GLU A 148 -10.01 -13.44 0.81
N ILE A 149 -9.95 -12.98 2.06
CA ILE A 149 -8.70 -12.51 2.66
C ILE A 149 -7.72 -13.64 2.96
N LYS A 150 -8.21 -14.80 3.40
CA LYS A 150 -7.35 -15.99 3.55
C LYS A 150 -6.73 -16.41 2.22
N LYS A 151 -7.52 -16.45 1.14
CA LYS A 151 -6.99 -16.70 -0.23
C LYS A 151 -5.98 -15.63 -0.64
N PHE A 152 -6.26 -14.37 -0.33
CA PHE A 152 -5.33 -13.27 -0.60
C PHE A 152 -3.99 -13.49 0.10
N TRP A 153 -3.99 -13.78 1.40
CA TRP A 153 -2.76 -14.06 2.15
C TRP A 153 -1.99 -15.26 1.60
N GLU A 154 -2.65 -16.38 1.37
CA GLU A 154 -2.03 -17.58 0.78
C GLU A 154 -1.29 -17.26 -0.54
N ILE A 155 -1.90 -16.43 -1.38
CA ILE A 155 -1.32 -16.02 -2.66
C ILE A 155 -0.15 -15.06 -2.46
N MET A 156 -0.27 -14.06 -1.59
CA MET A 156 0.82 -13.12 -1.34
C MET A 156 2.02 -13.81 -0.69
N ASP A 157 1.77 -14.64 0.33
CA ASP A 157 2.79 -15.39 1.06
C ASP A 157 3.53 -16.37 0.12
N SER A 158 2.80 -17.14 -0.71
CA SER A 158 3.42 -18.06 -1.68
C SER A 158 4.24 -17.36 -2.77
N ARG A 159 3.89 -16.10 -3.10
CA ARG A 159 4.64 -15.26 -4.04
C ARG A 159 5.69 -14.37 -3.37
N LYS A 160 5.82 -14.41 -2.04
CA LYS A 160 6.70 -13.54 -1.24
C LYS A 160 6.44 -12.05 -1.48
N ILE A 161 5.18 -11.68 -1.62
CA ILE A 161 4.74 -10.29 -1.77
C ILE A 161 4.34 -9.78 -0.39
N SER A 162 4.97 -8.69 0.03
CA SER A 162 4.62 -8.01 1.29
C SER A 162 3.28 -7.28 1.17
N TYR A 163 2.54 -7.20 2.28
CA TYR A 163 1.25 -6.51 2.36
C TYR A 163 1.07 -5.75 3.68
N ILE A 164 0.32 -4.63 3.65
CA ILE A 164 0.01 -3.81 4.82
C ILE A 164 -1.50 -3.60 4.96
N LYS A 165 -2.03 -3.84 6.16
CA LYS A 165 -3.46 -3.82 6.46
C LYS A 165 -3.98 -2.39 6.72
N TRP A 166 -5.04 -2.00 6.01
CA TRP A 166 -5.89 -0.87 6.35
C TRP A 166 -6.97 -1.30 7.38
N ALA A 167 -7.07 -0.70 8.57
CA ALA A 167 -6.16 0.29 9.17
C ALA A 167 -6.13 0.20 10.70
N LEU A 168 -5.02 0.63 11.28
CA LEU A 168 -4.91 0.89 12.72
C LEU A 168 -5.68 2.18 13.07
N ALA A 169 -6.98 2.03 13.26
CA ALA A 169 -7.88 3.11 13.67
C ALA A 169 -9.02 2.54 14.53
N THR A 170 -9.67 3.41 15.30
CA THR A 170 -10.86 3.07 16.10
C THR A 170 -12.15 3.47 15.38
N THR A 171 -12.08 4.48 14.52
CA THR A 171 -13.10 4.87 13.54
C THR A 171 -12.43 4.97 12.18
N VAL A 172 -13.01 4.41 11.12
CA VAL A 172 -12.66 4.86 9.78
C VAL A 172 -13.40 6.17 9.54
N GLU A 173 -12.66 7.12 8.97
CA GLU A 173 -13.05 8.36 8.30
C GLU A 173 -14.44 8.96 8.58
N PRO A 174 -14.55 10.30 8.76
CA PRO A 174 -15.82 10.97 9.11
C PRO A 174 -17.03 10.61 8.22
N TRP A 175 -16.79 10.21 6.97
CA TRP A 175 -17.80 9.86 5.97
C TRP A 175 -18.20 8.38 5.92
N ALA A 176 -17.53 7.49 6.66
CA ALA A 176 -17.82 6.05 6.65
C ALA A 176 -18.04 5.51 8.08
N PRO A 177 -19.14 5.89 8.73
CA PRO A 177 -19.27 5.79 10.17
C PRO A 177 -19.64 4.39 10.69
N ASN A 178 -19.18 3.25 10.13
CA ASN A 178 -19.13 1.93 10.81
C ASN A 178 -18.45 0.86 9.93
N ILE A 179 -17.16 1.00 9.63
CA ILE A 179 -16.47 0.00 8.81
C ILE A 179 -15.98 -1.17 9.68
N GLY A 180 -16.33 -2.40 9.28
CA GLY A 180 -15.75 -3.64 9.80
C GLY A 180 -14.26 -3.85 9.48
N MET A 181 -13.54 -2.84 8.97
CA MET A 181 -12.16 -2.98 8.48
C MET A 181 -11.10 -2.41 9.41
N THR A 182 -11.47 -1.46 10.28
CA THR A 182 -10.59 -0.99 11.36
C THR A 182 -10.07 -2.16 12.17
N LEU A 183 -8.84 -2.09 12.67
CA LEU A 183 -8.33 -3.10 13.59
C LEU A 183 -8.99 -3.00 14.97
N MET A 184 -9.52 -1.83 15.34
CA MET A 184 -10.00 -1.56 16.70
C MET A 184 -11.46 -1.17 16.78
N LEU A 185 -12.08 -1.50 17.90
CA LEU A 185 -13.42 -1.03 18.24
C LEU A 185 -13.42 0.48 18.54
N ARG A 186 -14.53 1.14 18.19
CA ARG A 186 -14.76 2.59 18.38
C ARG A 186 -14.71 3.05 19.82
N THR A 187 -15.02 2.16 20.75
CA THR A 187 -15.03 2.40 22.19
C THR A 187 -13.63 2.32 22.81
N CYS A 188 -12.61 1.95 22.04
CA CYS A 188 -11.24 1.83 22.50
C CYS A 188 -10.34 2.93 21.92
N ASN A 189 -9.10 2.98 22.40
CA ASN A 189 -8.03 3.87 21.95
C ASN A 189 -6.87 3.06 21.33
N VAL A 190 -6.12 3.62 20.37
CA VAL A 190 -4.98 2.95 19.71
C VAL A 190 -3.97 2.32 20.66
N ASN A 191 -3.77 2.90 21.85
CA ASN A 191 -2.88 2.37 22.87
C ASN A 191 -3.36 1.05 23.48
N GLN A 192 -4.60 0.63 23.20
CA GLN A 192 -5.21 -0.62 23.67
C GLN A 192 -5.19 -1.72 22.59
N ILE A 193 -4.44 -1.53 21.49
CA ILE A 193 -4.38 -2.50 20.36
C ILE A 193 -3.97 -3.91 20.79
N TYR A 194 -3.26 -4.06 21.91
CA TYR A 194 -2.87 -5.37 22.45
C TYR A 194 -4.01 -6.11 23.17
N GLN A 195 -5.14 -5.46 23.45
CA GLN A 195 -6.27 -6.04 24.19
C GLN A 195 -7.27 -6.67 23.23
N ASP A 196 -7.51 -7.99 23.34
CA ASP A 196 -8.45 -8.70 22.46
C ASP A 196 -9.88 -8.17 22.55
N SER A 197 -10.28 -7.63 23.70
CA SER A 197 -11.56 -6.96 23.90
C SER A 197 -11.69 -5.66 23.13
N CYS A 198 -10.59 -5.07 22.67
CA CYS A 198 -10.55 -3.84 21.88
C CYS A 198 -10.35 -4.06 20.38
N LEU A 199 -10.15 -5.31 19.95
CA LEU A 199 -10.03 -5.64 18.53
C LEU A 199 -11.40 -5.84 17.90
N SER A 200 -11.58 -5.29 16.70
CA SER A 200 -12.70 -5.62 15.83
C SER A 200 -12.58 -7.06 15.29
N ASP A 201 -13.56 -7.52 14.53
CA ASP A 201 -13.46 -8.81 13.83
C ASP A 201 -12.31 -8.84 12.81
N SER A 202 -12.07 -7.72 12.10
CA SER A 202 -10.90 -7.53 11.22
C SER A 202 -9.59 -7.58 12.02
N GLY A 203 -9.52 -6.91 13.16
CA GLY A 203 -8.35 -6.92 14.04
C GLY A 203 -8.01 -8.31 14.58
N LYS A 204 -9.03 -9.05 15.03
CA LYS A 204 -8.88 -10.43 15.50
C LYS A 204 -8.44 -11.36 14.36
N LEU A 205 -9.03 -11.21 13.18
CA LEU A 205 -8.68 -12.00 12.00
C LEU A 205 -7.21 -11.77 11.59
N LEU A 206 -6.76 -10.52 11.52
CA LEU A 206 -5.36 -10.18 11.25
C LEU A 206 -4.43 -10.78 12.31
N LYS A 207 -4.76 -10.59 13.60
CA LYS A 207 -3.93 -11.07 14.72
C LYS A 207 -3.70 -12.58 14.63
N GLN A 208 -4.75 -13.35 14.34
CA GLN A 208 -4.67 -14.80 14.15
C GLN A 208 -3.75 -15.18 12.99
N HIS A 209 -3.86 -14.48 11.85
CA HIS A 209 -2.99 -14.71 10.70
C HIS A 209 -1.53 -14.39 11.00
N MET A 210 -1.24 -13.22 11.55
CA MET A 210 0.13 -12.81 11.88
C MET A 210 0.80 -13.75 12.90
N TRP A 211 0.04 -14.29 13.84
CA TRP A 211 0.56 -15.31 14.76
C TRP A 211 0.78 -16.67 14.10
N SER A 212 -0.02 -17.05 13.11
CA SER A 212 0.19 -18.31 12.38
C SER A 212 1.53 -18.29 11.63
N LEU A 213 1.88 -17.14 11.04
CA LEU A 213 3.17 -16.92 10.38
C LEU A 213 4.36 -17.03 11.33
N ASN A 214 4.20 -16.63 12.59
CA ASN A 214 5.26 -16.70 13.62
C ASN A 214 5.41 -18.08 14.28
N SER A 215 4.55 -19.04 13.97
CA SER A 215 4.56 -20.38 14.59
C SER A 215 5.34 -21.45 13.80
N GLY A 216 5.95 -21.09 12.67
CA GLY A 216 6.76 -21.97 11.84
C GLY A 216 8.18 -21.45 11.64
N ASN A 217 9.17 -22.16 12.19
CA ASN A 217 10.61 -22.03 11.94
C ASN A 217 11.14 -20.58 11.87
N THR A 218 11.52 -20.04 13.02
CA THR A 218 12.61 -19.05 13.09
C THR A 218 13.92 -19.73 12.71
N GLY A 219 14.08 -20.00 11.41
CA GLY A 219 15.36 -20.30 10.78
C GLY A 219 16.06 -19.00 10.42
N CYS A 220 16.50 -18.29 11.46
CA CYS A 220 17.61 -17.35 11.42
C CYS A 220 18.50 -17.69 12.61
#